data_AF-A0A5J4DNX5-F1
#
_entry.id   AF-A0A5J4DNX5-F1
#
_cell.length_a   1.000
_cell.length_b   1.000
_cell.length_c   1.000
_cell.angle_alpha   90.00
_cell.angle_beta   90.00
_cell.angle_gamma   90.00
#
_symmetry.space_group_name_H-M   'P 1'
#
loop_
_entity.id
_entity.type
_entity.pdbx_description
1 polymer ?
#
loop_
_entity_poly.entity_id
_entity_poly.type
_entity_poly.pdbx_seq_one_letter_code
_entity_poly.pdbx_strand_id
1 'polypeptide(L)' 'MISKLGDMKGNKDLINHCRTTSEIEHKIDELYREAVAKLFETNDAVTIIKLKDIYESIETASDRCVDVADVIEDIVLKYA' A
#
# COMPACT_ATOMS: atom_id res chain seq x y z
N MET A 1 -7.58 -12.58 -2.38
CA MET A 1 -6.34 -12.96 -1.68
C MET A 1 -6.64 -13.96 -0.57
N ILE A 2 -7.35 -13.58 0.49
CA ILE A 2 -7.61 -14.44 1.67
C ILE A 2 -8.33 -15.76 1.35
N SER A 3 -9.33 -15.75 0.46
CA SER A 3 -10.07 -16.96 0.08
C SER A 3 -9.23 -18.03 -0.62
N LYS A 4 -8.06 -17.68 -1.15
CA LYS A 4 -7.14 -18.60 -1.84
C LYS A 4 -6.11 -19.26 -0.91
N LEU A 5 -6.07 -18.90 0.38
CA LEU A 5 -5.16 -19.49 1.37
C LEU A 5 -5.45 -20.97 1.68
N GLY A 6 -6.64 -21.48 1.36
CA GLY A 6 -6.99 -22.89 1.57
C GLY A 6 -6.29 -23.87 0.60
N ASP A 7 -5.77 -23.36 -0.52
CA ASP A 7 -5.08 -24.15 -1.54
C ASP A 7 -3.77 -23.46 -1.94
N MET A 8 -2.75 -23.65 -1.09
CA MET A 8 -1.45 -22.95 -1.18
C MET A 8 -0.48 -23.61 -2.17
N LYS A 9 -0.76 -24.81 -2.68
CA LYS A 9 0.14 -25.51 -3.60
C LYS A 9 0.15 -24.84 -4.97
N GLY A 10 1.25 -24.21 -5.32
CA GLY A 10 1.51 -23.71 -6.68
C GLY A 10 0.76 -22.42 -7.05
N ASN A 11 0.34 -21.62 -6.07
CA ASN A 11 -0.52 -20.46 -6.30
C ASN A 11 0.26 -19.21 -6.75
N LYS A 12 0.87 -19.28 -7.95
CA LYS A 12 1.54 -18.14 -8.60
C LYS A 12 0.66 -16.89 -8.65
N ASP A 13 -0.65 -17.07 -8.75
CA ASP A 13 -1.62 -15.98 -8.70
C ASP A 13 -1.59 -15.23 -7.37
N LEU A 14 -1.37 -15.92 -6.24
CA LEU A 14 -1.33 -15.27 -4.93
C LEU A 14 -0.08 -14.39 -4.79
N ILE A 15 1.08 -14.91 -5.21
CA ILE A 15 2.34 -14.14 -5.24
C ILE A 15 2.19 -12.93 -6.16
N ASN A 16 1.60 -13.11 -7.34
CA ASN A 16 1.35 -11.99 -8.25
C ASN A 16 0.44 -10.93 -7.62
N HIS A 17 -0.61 -11.33 -6.89
CA HIS A 17 -1.46 -10.39 -6.18
C HIS A 17 -0.71 -9.63 -5.08
N CYS A 18 0.17 -10.29 -4.32
CA CYS A 18 0.98 -9.62 -3.28
C CYS A 18 1.90 -8.58 -3.93
N ARG A 19 2.61 -8.94 -5.00
CA ARG A 19 3.46 -8.02 -5.76
C ARG A 19 2.71 -6.84 -6.34
N THR A 20 1.52 -7.07 -6.91
CA THR A 20 0.67 -5.97 -7.39
C THR A 20 0.25 -5.03 -6.24
N THR A 21 0.02 -5.56 -5.03
CA THR A 21 -0.25 -4.71 -3.86
C THR A 21 0.96 -3.84 -3.51
N SER A 22 2.17 -4.39 -3.51
CA SER A 22 3.41 -3.61 -3.31
C SER A 22 3.63 -2.55 -4.39
N GLU A 23 3.33 -2.87 -5.66
CA GLU A 23 3.41 -1.89 -6.76
C GLU A 23 2.43 -0.73 -6.60
N ILE A 24 1.21 -1.01 -6.13
CA ILE A 24 0.19 0.01 -5.87
C ILE A 24 0.63 0.91 -4.71
N GLU A 25 1.17 0.33 -3.64
CA GLU A 25 1.65 1.08 -2.48
C GLU A 25 2.79 2.01 -2.87
N HIS A 26 3.82 1.52 -3.58
CA HIS A 26 4.90 2.38 -4.09
C HIS A 26 4.36 3.56 -4.91
N LYS A 27 3.28 3.36 -5.67
CA LYS A 27 2.66 4.44 -6.44
C LYS A 27 1.92 5.44 -5.56
N ILE A 28 1.22 4.97 -4.53
CA ILE A 28 0.56 5.82 -3.53
C ILE A 28 1.60 6.65 -2.78
N ASP A 29 2.74 6.04 -2.48
CA ASP A 29 3.84 6.62 -1.74
C ASP A 29 4.57 7.73 -2.54
N GLU A 30 4.72 7.55 -3.85
CA GLU A 30 5.15 8.60 -4.80
C GLU A 30 4.13 9.75 -4.86
N LEU A 31 2.84 9.43 -5.02
CA LEU A 31 1.77 10.43 -5.09
C LEU A 31 1.63 11.23 -3.79
N TYR A 32 1.84 10.59 -2.64
CA TYR A 32 1.86 11.24 -1.34
C TYR A 32 2.96 12.32 -1.29
N ARG A 33 4.19 11.96 -1.68
CA ARG A 33 5.33 12.88 -1.71
C ARG A 33 5.09 14.05 -2.67
N GLU A 34 4.58 13.79 -3.86
CA GLU A 34 4.22 14.83 -4.83
C GLU A 34 3.12 15.76 -4.31
N ALA A 35 2.07 15.20 -3.70
CA ALA A 35 0.95 15.95 -3.16
C ALA A 35 1.38 16.84 -1.99
N VAL A 36 2.21 16.32 -1.07
CA VAL A 36 2.77 17.09 0.03
C VAL A 36 3.67 18.22 -0.49
N ALA A 37 4.55 17.95 -1.45
CA ALA A 37 5.39 19.00 -2.06
C ALA A 37 4.53 20.14 -2.62
N LYS A 38 3.45 19.80 -3.32
CA LYS A 38 2.49 20.76 -3.88
C LYS A 38 1.70 21.52 -2.82
N LEU A 39 1.39 20.91 -1.67
CA LEU A 39 0.73 21.61 -0.56
C LEU A 39 1.55 22.78 -0.04
N PHE A 40 2.88 22.67 -0.03
CA PHE A 40 3.75 23.75 0.46
C PHE A 40 4.03 24.84 -0.59
N GLU A 41 3.44 24.76 -1.78
CA GLU A 41 3.43 25.87 -2.75
C GLU A 41 2.40 26.97 -2.37
N THR A 42 1.44 26.65 -1.48
CA THR A 42 0.50 27.63 -0.91
C THR A 42 0.93 28.06 0.50
N ASN A 43 0.46 29.23 0.94
CA ASN A 43 0.64 29.73 2.31
C ASN A 43 -0.61 29.53 3.20
N ASP A 44 -1.64 28.84 2.70
CA ASP A 44 -2.85 28.55 3.47
C ASP A 44 -2.63 27.38 4.43
N ALA A 45 -2.24 27.71 5.66
CA ALA A 45 -1.98 26.74 6.72
C ALA A 45 -3.18 25.83 7.04
N VAL A 46 -4.42 26.32 6.90
CA VAL A 46 -5.62 25.52 7.17
C VAL A 46 -5.77 24.43 6.13
N THR A 47 -5.53 24.78 4.86
CA THR A 47 -5.55 23.81 3.75
C THR A 47 -4.41 22.81 3.88
N ILE A 48 -3.20 23.26 4.21
CA ILE A 48 -2.04 22.38 4.42
C ILE A 48 -2.34 21.33 5.50
N ILE A 49 -2.80 21.74 6.68
CA ILE A 49 -3.09 20.82 7.79
C ILE A 49 -4.13 19.78 7.37
N LYS A 50 -5.26 20.22 6.83
CA LYS A 50 -6.36 19.32 6.44
C LYS A 50 -5.95 18.30 5.40
N LEU A 51 -5.27 18.75 4.33
CA LEU A 51 -4.93 17.87 3.23
C LEU A 51 -3.75 16.96 3.58
N LYS A 52 -2.78 17.43 4.36
CA LYS A 52 -1.69 16.59 4.87
C LYS A 52 -2.24 15.42 5.68
N ASP A 53 -3.14 15.67 6.65
CA ASP A 53 -3.72 14.61 7.47
C ASP A 53 -4.49 13.56 6.63
N ILE A 54 -5.19 14.01 5.59
CA ILE A 54 -5.90 13.12 4.66
C ILE A 54 -4.91 12.28 3.83
N TYR A 55 -3.86 12.90 3.30
CA TYR A 55 -2.87 12.20 2.47
C TYR A 55 -2.06 11.19 3.29
N GLU A 56 -1.68 11.53 4.53
CA GLU A 56 -1.05 10.60 5.47
C GLU A 56 -1.97 9.42 5.79
N SER A 57 -3.28 9.68 6.00
CA SER A 57 -4.24 8.60 6.26
C SER A 57 -4.36 7.62 5.09
N ILE A 58 -4.22 8.08 3.85
CA ILE A 58 -4.26 7.24 2.64
C ILE A 58 -2.98 6.41 2.53
N GLU A 59 -1.81 7.04 2.71
CA GLU A 59 -0.53 6.35 2.71
C GLU A 59 -0.49 5.25 3.78
N THR A 60 -0.90 5.58 5.01
CA THR A 60 -0.97 4.59 6.11
C THR A 60 -1.94 3.45 5.80
N ALA A 61 -3.08 3.72 5.15
CA ALA A 61 -4.00 2.65 4.76
C ALA A 61 -3.40 1.72 3.68
N SER A 62 -2.60 2.29 2.76
CA SER A 62 -1.88 1.54 1.74
C SER A 62 -0.77 0.68 2.33
N ASP A 63 0.04 1.23 3.24
CA ASP A 63 1.08 0.52 3.99
C ASP A 63 0.51 -0.73 4.69
N ARG A 64 -0.65 -0.60 5.35
CA ARG A 64 -1.33 -1.75 5.97
C ARG A 64 -1.78 -2.82 4.98
N CYS A 65 -2.06 -2.45 3.73
CA CYS A 65 -2.39 -3.43 2.70
C CYS A 65 -1.14 -4.24 2.29
N VAL A 66 0.02 -3.59 2.19
CA VAL A 66 1.31 -4.25 1.92
C VAL A 66 1.76 -5.11 3.08
N ASP A 67 1.64 -4.64 4.33
CA ASP A 67 1.94 -5.46 5.52
C ASP A 67 1.24 -6.83 5.47
N VAL A 68 -0.05 -6.82 5.10
CA VAL A 68 -0.84 -8.06 4.97
C VAL A 68 -0.40 -8.89 3.77
N ALA A 69 -0.09 -8.25 2.64
CA ALA A 69 0.39 -8.92 1.43
C ALA A 69 1.73 -9.62 1.70
N ASP A 70 2.66 -8.98 2.38
CA ASP A 70 3.98 -9.52 2.73
C ASP A 70 3.84 -10.74 3.65
N VAL A 71 2.97 -10.67 4.67
CA VAL A 71 2.67 -11.83 5.52
C VAL A 71 2.09 -13.00 4.73
N ILE A 72 1.21 -12.72 3.76
CA ILE A 72 0.63 -13.75 2.89
C ILE A 72 1.69 -14.37 1.97
N GLU A 73 2.54 -13.54 1.36
CA GLU A 73 3.65 -14.00 0.50
C GLU A 73 4.61 -14.89 1.29
N ASP A 74 5.00 -14.47 2.50
CA ASP A 74 5.83 -15.24 3.43
C ASP A 74 5.25 -16.63 3.74
N ILE A 75 3.94 -16.69 4.01
CA ILE A 75 3.24 -17.96 4.26
C ILE A 75 3.32 -18.83 3.01
N VAL A 76 2.97 -18.30 1.83
CA VAL A 76 3.01 -19.10 0.59
C VAL A 76 4.40 -19.60 0.28
N LEU A 77 5.44 -18.77 0.42
CA LEU A 77 6.82 -19.18 0.17
C LEU A 77 7.29 -20.28 1.14
N LYS A 78 6.83 -20.26 2.40
CA LYS A 78 7.16 -21.29 3.40
C LYS A 78 6.49 -22.65 3.12
N TYR A 79 5.32 -22.64 2.49
CA TYR A 79 4.51 -23.86 2.24
C TYR A 79 4.40 -24.23 0.74
N ALA A 80 5.21 -23.60 -0.13
CA ALA A 80 5.28 -23.87 -1.57
C ALA A 80 5.89 -25.24 -1.90
#